data_AF-A0A1F5AJR8-F1
#
_entry.id   AF-A0A1F5AJR8-F1
#
_cell.length_a   1.000
_cell.length_b   1.000
_cell.length_c   1.000
_cell.angle_alpha   90.00
_cell.angle_beta   90.00
_cell.angle_gamma   90.00
#
_symmetry.space_group_name_H-M   'P 1'
#
loop_
_entity.id
_entity.type
_entity.pdbx_description
1 polymer ?
#
loop_
_entity_poly.entity_id
_entity_poly.type
_entity_poly.pdbx_seq_one_letter_code
_entity_poly.pdbx_strand_id
1 'polypeptide(L)'
;MRKGWMSAFLLFAAILPAVVFLAAPSPAQQKSLKAGEDAQGPWWMKETAMTRDGIFPALKDKPWWPKAAALKTGESFIVQEGPGKGRELVRAERIMDRSGKEHDAIVWVIDDDEDGSLKQGGDKDSDCYVADWERDGVIDRLVDYQDLDKNNVPDEMDIRYFTNGRLNNAWFGEDLDHDGVMWSLRGYEYSGESYFESDPYGDNIFNMGKFNPVEGTWVPISECPFAFYDTDKDGYAEEVVRVSAVPLSYDPAKDPDYANSAFGRAWEEPMARMGVVNIRYSFDIDNGSNKERPLHYDYGFNLVGKAPYDYAGMYHFNPLRRPPQTTVVIPWKTMRAVADAYQARETGFTWHENFDDTTAIGFADYKAEDWRWEGVFWVWERRFMENTGGPNQKWNVRREWMSKPAASRELYYSDVDKRIHLFGAEEGWLQIGDFSGLGPIGEIRMYDTDGNGYFDRWETYRSGDGLPVRIATVRDEKARRLEFNQAKLSAFYVGEVLPKAKAANEKLIAEMTALRPFAVPDGLKTAMTTGPENYRRYAQDVARELQYQDFQDYFSRQANAILMADSKDKSGKEFAGDLRWLKRGATPDVLETTANTHTAWLLALRLKDLDTAYGGGDFDAAAAAIQEIGKLGVFK
;
A
#
# COMPACT_ATOMS: atom_id res chain seq x y z
N MET A 1 -62.02 -44.34 37.51
CA MET A 1 -62.18 -44.19 38.98
C MET A 1 -61.36 -42.98 39.39
N ARG A 2 -61.97 -41.81 39.68
CA ARG A 2 -62.23 -41.26 41.05
C ARG A 2 -60.98 -41.38 41.94
N LYS A 3 -60.31 -40.36 42.49
CA LYS A 3 -60.63 -39.01 43.05
C LYS A 3 -59.31 -38.19 43.01
N GLY A 4 -59.18 -36.86 43.00
CA GLY A 4 -60.00 -35.75 43.50
C GLY A 4 -59.54 -35.30 44.91
N TRP A 5 -58.76 -34.22 45.03
CA TRP A 5 -58.63 -33.23 46.15
C TRP A 5 -57.47 -32.25 45.85
N MET A 6 -57.73 -30.98 45.48
CA MET A 6 -58.00 -29.77 46.29
C MET A 6 -56.76 -29.08 46.92
N SER A 7 -56.41 -27.95 46.30
CA SER A 7 -56.13 -26.62 46.88
C SER A 7 -55.02 -26.40 47.92
N ALA A 8 -54.02 -25.58 47.56
CA ALA A 8 -53.61 -24.39 48.32
C ALA A 8 -52.60 -23.54 47.52
N PHE A 9 -53.06 -22.43 46.94
CA PHE A 9 -52.19 -21.34 46.46
C PHE A 9 -51.82 -20.48 47.68
N LEU A 10 -50.55 -20.51 48.08
CA LEU A 10 -49.99 -19.60 49.08
C LEU A 10 -49.25 -18.47 48.35
N LEU A 11 -49.86 -17.28 48.40
CA LEU A 11 -49.20 -16.02 48.08
C LEU A 11 -48.05 -15.80 49.07
N PHE A 12 -46.80 -15.80 48.60
CA PHE A 12 -45.71 -15.15 49.30
C PHE A 12 -45.56 -13.72 48.76
N ALA A 13 -46.06 -12.75 49.53
CA ALA A 13 -45.72 -11.35 49.36
C ALA A 13 -44.29 -11.14 49.87
N ALA A 14 -43.32 -11.13 48.96
CA ALA A 14 -41.97 -10.65 49.24
C ALA A 14 -41.97 -9.12 49.10
N ILE A 15 -41.90 -8.44 50.24
CA ILE A 15 -41.62 -7.00 50.33
C ILE A 15 -40.16 -6.82 49.92
N LEU A 16 -39.91 -6.39 48.67
CA LEU A 16 -38.60 -5.88 48.27
C LEU A 16 -38.43 -4.46 48.83
N PRO A 17 -37.33 -4.14 49.53
CA PRO A 17 -36.98 -2.76 49.81
C PRO A 17 -36.63 -2.08 48.48
N ALA A 18 -37.34 -0.99 48.17
CA ALA A 18 -36.98 -0.09 47.09
C ALA A 18 -35.63 0.57 47.43
N VAL A 19 -34.53 -0.05 46.99
CA VAL A 19 -33.24 0.61 46.90
C VAL A 19 -33.35 1.56 45.71
N VAL A 20 -33.58 2.83 46.01
CA VAL A 20 -33.40 3.92 45.04
C VAL A 20 -31.92 3.94 44.71
N PHE A 21 -31.54 3.31 43.59
CA PHE A 21 -30.29 3.64 42.92
C PHE A 21 -30.43 5.10 42.48
N LEU A 22 -29.88 6.01 43.28
CA LEU A 22 -29.44 7.30 42.76
C LEU A 22 -28.36 6.96 41.73
N ALA A 23 -28.78 6.84 40.47
CA ALA A 23 -27.85 6.85 39.36
C ALA A 23 -27.00 8.11 39.55
N ALA A 24 -25.68 7.92 39.68
CA ALA A 24 -24.76 9.04 39.53
C ALA A 24 -25.14 9.77 38.24
N PRO A 25 -25.17 11.11 38.23
CA PRO A 25 -25.43 11.84 37.00
C PRO A 25 -24.45 11.31 35.95
N SER A 26 -24.96 10.86 34.80
CA SER A 26 -24.11 10.65 33.63
C SER A 26 -23.26 11.91 33.47
N PRO A 27 -21.94 11.79 33.20
CA PRO A 27 -21.12 12.95 32.91
C PRO A 27 -21.87 13.78 31.88
N ALA A 28 -22.14 15.05 32.20
CA ALA A 28 -22.77 15.96 31.25
C ALA A 28 -21.99 15.84 29.95
N GLN A 29 -22.63 15.37 28.89
CA GLN A 29 -21.99 15.11 27.60
C GLN A 29 -21.29 16.40 27.19
N GLN A 30 -19.96 16.44 27.34
CA GLN A 30 -19.18 17.65 27.19
C GLN A 30 -19.37 18.11 25.75
N LYS A 31 -19.95 19.29 25.58
CA LYS A 31 -20.24 19.82 24.24
C LYS A 31 -18.90 20.18 23.59
N SER A 32 -18.59 19.60 22.44
CA SER A 32 -17.43 19.98 21.64
C SER A 32 -17.43 21.47 21.35
N LEU A 33 -16.30 22.12 21.59
CA LEU A 33 -16.09 23.52 21.25
C LEU A 33 -15.63 23.66 19.79
N LYS A 34 -16.16 24.70 19.13
CA LYS A 34 -15.74 25.15 17.79
C LYS A 34 -14.72 26.27 17.91
N ALA A 35 -14.01 26.59 16.82
CA ALA A 35 -13.20 27.81 16.78
C ALA A 35 -14.07 29.04 17.14
N GLY A 36 -13.58 29.92 18.00
CA GLY A 36 -14.33 31.06 18.53
C GLY A 36 -15.13 30.76 19.80
N GLU A 37 -15.21 29.49 20.23
CA GLU A 37 -15.84 29.09 21.49
C GLU A 37 -14.80 28.79 22.59
N ASP A 38 -13.52 29.02 22.32
CA ASP A 38 -12.36 28.74 23.19
C ASP A 38 -12.47 29.35 24.59
N ALA A 39 -13.15 30.50 24.70
CA ALA A 39 -13.44 31.16 25.98
C ALA A 39 -14.22 30.29 26.98
N GLN A 40 -14.91 29.24 26.50
CA GLN A 40 -15.67 28.28 27.30
C GLN A 40 -14.80 27.15 27.86
N GLY A 41 -13.57 26.99 27.36
CA GLY A 41 -12.63 25.96 27.79
C GLY A 41 -11.82 26.31 29.05
N PRO A 42 -10.85 25.45 29.42
CA PRO A 42 -9.83 25.75 30.42
C PRO A 42 -8.92 26.91 30.00
N TRP A 43 -8.08 27.38 30.93
CA TRP A 43 -7.30 28.61 30.74
C TRP A 43 -6.38 28.57 29.51
N TRP A 44 -5.76 27.43 29.22
CA TRP A 44 -4.85 27.25 28.08
C TRP A 44 -5.55 27.31 26.71
N MET A 45 -6.83 26.89 26.63
CA MET A 45 -7.66 27.15 25.43
C MET A 45 -7.92 28.64 25.27
N LYS A 46 -8.16 29.37 26.36
CA LYS A 46 -8.41 30.82 26.31
C LYS A 46 -7.18 31.58 25.85
N GLU A 47 -6.00 31.12 26.24
CA GLU A 47 -4.73 31.71 25.82
C GLU A 47 -4.52 31.57 24.31
N THR A 48 -4.93 30.45 23.72
CA THR A 48 -4.83 30.16 22.27
C THR A 48 -6.11 30.47 21.49
N ALA A 49 -7.05 31.19 22.10
CA ALA A 49 -8.39 31.39 21.57
C ALA A 49 -8.38 32.06 20.19
N MET A 50 -8.89 31.34 19.19
CA MET A 50 -9.05 31.88 17.84
C MET A 50 -10.39 32.60 17.68
N THR A 51 -10.48 33.43 16.65
CA THR A 51 -11.78 33.86 16.11
C THR A 51 -12.52 32.68 15.47
N ARG A 52 -13.84 32.83 15.25
CA ARG A 52 -14.66 31.79 14.59
C ARG A 52 -14.12 31.37 13.23
N ASP A 53 -13.59 32.32 12.47
CA ASP A 53 -13.04 32.11 11.15
C ASP A 53 -11.54 31.72 11.19
N GLY A 54 -11.02 31.35 12.37
CA GLY A 54 -9.71 30.73 12.54
C GLY A 54 -8.53 31.68 12.56
N ILE A 55 -8.75 33.00 12.70
CA ILE A 55 -7.65 33.95 12.94
C ILE A 55 -7.16 33.77 14.37
N PHE A 56 -5.87 33.46 14.51
CA PHE A 56 -5.18 33.44 15.78
C PHE A 56 -4.80 34.87 16.21
N PRO A 57 -4.97 35.24 17.50
CA PRO A 57 -4.57 36.56 17.98
C PRO A 57 -3.09 36.81 17.74
N ALA A 58 -2.73 37.99 17.25
CA ALA A 58 -1.33 38.30 17.00
C ALA A 58 -0.53 38.23 18.30
N LEU A 59 0.61 37.53 18.30
CA LEU A 59 1.45 37.38 19.48
C LEU A 59 1.92 38.75 20.00
N LYS A 60 2.03 39.76 19.12
CA LYS A 60 2.33 41.15 19.49
C LYS A 60 1.34 41.80 20.45
N ASP A 61 0.12 41.25 20.53
CA ASP A 61 -0.91 41.73 21.46
C ASP A 61 -0.76 41.07 22.85
N LYS A 62 0.11 40.06 23.00
CA LYS A 62 0.41 39.44 24.29
C LYS A 62 1.25 40.38 25.17
N PRO A 63 0.96 40.48 26.47
CA PRO A 63 1.72 41.35 27.38
C PRO A 63 3.22 41.05 27.43
N TRP A 64 3.60 39.79 27.20
CA TRP A 64 4.99 39.35 27.22
C TRP A 64 5.75 39.62 25.91
N TRP A 65 5.09 40.02 24.83
CA TRP A 65 5.70 40.18 23.52
C TRP A 65 6.89 41.16 23.46
N PRO A 66 6.85 42.36 24.09
CA PRO A 66 7.99 43.26 24.07
C PRO A 66 9.27 42.63 24.61
N LYS A 67 9.14 41.69 25.55
CA LYS A 67 10.26 40.90 26.08
C LYS A 67 10.69 39.80 25.11
N ALA A 68 9.73 39.09 24.50
CA ALA A 68 10.00 38.05 23.50
C ALA A 68 10.72 38.58 22.26
N ALA A 69 10.26 39.72 21.71
CA ALA A 69 10.87 40.37 20.56
C ALA A 69 12.32 40.84 20.83
N ALA A 70 12.71 40.99 22.10
CA ALA A 70 14.06 41.37 22.50
C ALA A 70 14.98 40.17 22.79
N LEU A 71 14.47 38.94 22.76
CA LEU A 71 15.27 37.74 23.00
C LEU A 71 16.29 37.51 21.89
N LYS A 72 17.50 37.13 22.29
CA LYS A 72 18.47 36.53 21.37
C LYS A 72 18.16 35.05 21.20
N THR A 73 18.52 34.51 20.05
CA THR A 73 18.42 33.07 19.78
C THR A 73 19.13 32.27 20.88
N GLY A 74 18.43 31.28 21.44
CA GLY A 74 18.86 30.48 22.59
C GLY A 74 18.41 31.03 23.96
N GLU A 75 17.86 32.24 24.02
CA GLU A 75 17.30 32.80 25.26
C GLU A 75 15.83 32.43 25.42
N SER A 76 15.39 32.31 26.68
CA SER A 76 14.00 32.01 27.03
C SER A 76 13.60 32.70 28.34
N PHE A 77 12.30 32.77 28.61
CA PHE A 77 11.77 33.14 29.91
C PHE A 77 10.40 32.51 30.18
N ILE A 78 10.13 32.25 31.46
CA ILE A 78 8.79 31.87 31.93
C ILE A 78 7.94 33.14 32.09
N VAL A 79 6.71 33.11 31.58
CA VAL A 79 5.74 34.21 31.69
C VAL A 79 5.29 34.34 33.15
N GLN A 80 5.38 35.55 33.70
CA GLN A 80 5.12 35.82 35.13
C GLN A 80 3.81 36.57 35.40
N GLU A 81 3.06 36.89 34.36
CA GLU A 81 1.84 37.70 34.41
C GLU A 81 0.78 37.11 33.46
N GLY A 82 -0.50 37.30 33.79
CA GLY A 82 -1.60 36.77 32.99
C GLY A 82 -2.13 35.40 33.46
N PRO A 83 -3.16 34.86 32.78
CA PRO A 83 -3.81 33.60 33.12
C PRO A 83 -2.87 32.40 33.16
N GLY A 84 -1.90 32.33 32.25
CA GLY A 84 -0.88 31.27 32.20
C GLY A 84 0.37 31.51 33.06
N LYS A 85 0.30 32.42 34.04
CA LYS A 85 1.44 32.74 34.92
C LYS A 85 2.12 31.48 35.47
N GLY A 86 3.42 31.36 35.19
CA GLY A 86 4.26 30.24 35.65
C GLY A 86 4.10 28.95 34.85
N ARG A 87 3.17 28.91 33.89
CA ARG A 87 2.77 27.75 33.07
C ARG A 87 2.89 28.04 31.57
N GLU A 88 3.66 29.07 31.24
CA GLU A 88 3.98 29.42 29.86
C GLU A 88 5.47 29.78 29.78
N LEU A 89 6.14 29.31 28.72
CA LEU A 89 7.52 29.64 28.40
C LEU A 89 7.57 30.28 27.01
N VAL A 90 8.37 31.32 26.86
CA VAL A 90 8.66 31.91 25.55
C VAL A 90 10.15 31.81 25.30
N ARG A 91 10.52 31.24 24.15
CA ARG A 91 11.91 31.11 23.71
C ARG A 91 12.13 31.62 22.30
N ALA A 92 13.35 32.04 22.05
CA ALA A 92 13.86 32.41 20.75
C ALA A 92 14.79 31.30 20.26
N GLU A 93 14.57 30.77 19.06
CA GLU A 93 15.37 29.67 18.53
C GLU A 93 15.49 29.71 17.01
N ARG A 94 16.55 29.07 16.49
CA ARG A 94 16.75 28.92 15.06
C ARG A 94 16.23 27.55 14.65
N ILE A 95 15.23 27.53 13.80
CA ILE A 95 14.60 26.30 13.33
C ILE A 95 14.79 26.16 11.82
N MET A 96 14.60 24.94 11.34
CA MET A 96 14.61 24.63 9.91
C MET A 96 13.27 24.00 9.57
N ASP A 97 12.60 24.54 8.55
CA ASP A 97 11.36 23.96 8.03
C ASP A 97 11.66 22.68 7.22
N ARG A 98 10.60 22.00 6.77
CA ARG A 98 10.72 20.78 5.95
C ARG A 98 11.40 21.04 4.61
N SER A 99 11.33 22.25 4.07
CA SER A 99 11.99 22.63 2.81
C SER A 99 13.48 22.91 2.97
N GLY A 100 13.99 22.86 4.21
CA GLY A 100 15.38 23.20 4.53
C GLY A 100 15.61 24.69 4.70
N LYS A 101 14.56 25.51 4.73
CA LYS A 101 14.66 26.96 4.99
C LYS A 101 14.87 27.17 6.48
N GLU A 102 15.89 27.96 6.82
CA GLU A 102 16.12 28.40 8.20
C GLU A 102 15.21 29.58 8.55
N HIS A 103 14.73 29.59 9.79
CA HIS A 103 13.88 30.61 10.38
C HIS A 103 14.42 31.02 11.75
N ASP A 104 14.19 32.29 12.14
CA ASP A 104 14.53 32.79 13.47
C ASP A 104 13.24 33.01 14.27
N ALA A 105 12.83 31.97 14.98
CA ALA A 105 11.49 31.85 15.51
C ALA A 105 11.35 32.37 16.95
N ILE A 106 10.13 32.81 17.29
CA ILE A 106 9.64 32.81 18.66
C ILE A 106 8.74 31.59 18.83
N VAL A 107 8.99 30.83 19.89
CA VAL A 107 8.16 29.69 20.29
C VAL A 107 7.59 29.96 21.67
N TRP A 108 6.28 29.87 21.75
CA TRP A 108 5.50 29.95 22.96
C TRP A 108 5.02 28.55 23.34
N VAL A 109 5.51 28.05 24.47
CA VAL A 109 5.19 26.74 25.04
C VAL A 109 4.20 26.93 26.18
N ILE A 110 3.16 26.11 26.20
CA ILE A 110 2.07 26.15 27.18
C ILE A 110 1.99 24.75 27.81
N ASP A 111 2.10 24.71 29.14
CA ASP A 111 2.04 23.52 29.98
C ASP A 111 0.59 23.33 30.43
N ASP A 112 -0.16 22.47 29.73
CA ASP A 112 -1.62 22.37 29.90
C ASP A 112 -2.02 21.55 31.13
N ASP A 113 -1.18 20.60 31.56
CA ASP A 113 -1.42 19.71 32.70
C ASP A 113 -0.70 20.14 33.99
N GLU A 114 0.18 21.14 33.89
CA GLU A 114 0.84 21.86 34.98
C GLU A 114 1.88 21.02 35.74
N ASP A 115 2.54 20.10 35.04
CA ASP A 115 3.52 19.17 35.62
C ASP A 115 4.91 19.84 35.89
N GLY A 116 5.14 21.01 35.29
CA GLY A 116 6.37 21.79 35.40
C GLY A 116 7.45 21.49 34.36
N SER A 117 7.08 20.85 33.24
CA SER A 117 7.86 20.54 32.03
C SER A 117 8.68 21.74 31.53
N LEU A 118 8.15 22.96 31.71
CA LEU A 118 8.74 24.22 31.23
C LEU A 118 10.14 24.50 31.76
N LYS A 119 10.54 23.91 32.90
CA LYS A 119 11.92 24.01 33.41
C LYS A 119 12.94 23.38 32.46
N GLN A 120 12.49 22.45 31.63
CA GLN A 120 13.25 21.71 30.62
C GLN A 120 12.95 22.20 29.21
N GLY A 121 12.05 23.18 29.06
CA GLY A 121 11.63 23.74 27.78
C GLY A 121 10.30 23.18 27.25
N GLY A 122 9.59 22.41 28.07
CA GLY A 122 8.40 21.64 27.71
C GLY A 122 8.73 20.18 27.40
N ASP A 123 7.70 19.36 27.29
CA ASP A 123 7.77 17.94 26.90
C ASP A 123 6.70 17.60 25.85
N LYS A 124 6.33 16.32 25.73
CA LYS A 124 5.47 15.80 24.68
C LYS A 124 4.22 15.12 25.23
N ASP A 125 3.86 15.38 26.48
CA ASP A 125 2.63 14.90 27.07
C ASP A 125 1.85 16.10 27.61
N SER A 126 0.73 16.44 26.97
CA SER A 126 -0.10 17.61 27.35
C SER A 126 0.53 19.00 27.21
N ASP A 127 1.67 19.13 26.52
CA ASP A 127 2.27 20.41 26.17
C ASP A 127 1.88 20.91 24.77
N CYS A 128 1.68 22.22 24.62
CA CYS A 128 1.42 22.88 23.34
C CYS A 128 2.51 23.87 22.96
N TYR A 129 2.91 23.84 21.68
CA TYR A 129 3.93 24.68 21.08
C TYR A 129 3.33 25.57 19.99
N VAL A 130 3.43 26.88 20.15
CA VAL A 130 3.00 27.89 19.18
C VAL A 130 4.23 28.57 18.59
N ALA A 131 4.43 28.47 17.28
CA ALA A 131 5.60 29.01 16.59
C ALA A 131 5.25 30.15 15.62
N ASP A 132 5.97 31.27 15.78
CA ASP A 132 6.09 32.38 14.83
C ASP A 132 7.51 32.31 14.25
N TRP A 133 7.61 31.97 12.96
CA TRP A 133 8.86 31.67 12.29
C TRP A 133 9.71 32.92 11.99
N GLU A 134 9.09 34.09 11.85
CA GLU A 134 9.74 35.30 11.35
C GLU A 134 9.78 36.44 12.39
N ARG A 135 9.37 36.18 13.64
CA ARG A 135 9.32 37.15 14.75
C ARG A 135 8.42 38.35 14.46
N ASP A 136 7.42 38.19 13.61
CA ASP A 136 6.53 39.28 13.20
C ASP A 136 5.23 39.38 14.02
N GLY A 137 5.06 38.46 14.96
CA GLY A 137 3.90 38.32 15.82
C GLY A 137 2.74 37.57 15.17
N VAL A 138 2.96 36.92 14.02
CA VAL A 138 1.97 36.11 13.31
C VAL A 138 2.36 34.65 13.44
N ILE A 139 1.41 33.81 13.87
CA ILE A 139 1.64 32.37 14.01
C ILE A 139 1.74 31.68 12.64
N ASP A 140 2.66 30.72 12.54
CA ASP A 140 2.83 29.83 11.40
C ASP A 140 2.41 28.40 11.71
N ARG A 141 2.78 27.90 12.89
CA ARG A 141 2.57 26.51 13.31
C ARG A 141 2.08 26.41 14.74
N LEU A 142 1.29 25.38 15.01
CA LEU A 142 0.94 24.93 16.36
C LEU A 142 1.08 23.41 16.43
N VAL A 143 1.75 22.90 17.46
CA VAL A 143 1.82 21.48 17.79
C VAL A 143 1.20 21.27 19.17
N ASP A 144 0.30 20.31 19.29
CA ASP A 144 -0.45 20.04 20.51
C ASP A 144 -0.33 18.55 20.85
N TYR A 145 0.30 18.21 21.97
CA TYR A 145 0.35 16.82 22.46
C TYR A 145 -0.73 16.61 23.52
N GLN A 146 -1.42 15.47 23.47
CA GLN A 146 -2.60 15.23 24.30
C GLN A 146 -2.50 13.86 24.96
N ASP A 147 -2.35 13.82 26.29
CA ASP A 147 -2.41 12.60 27.10
C ASP A 147 -3.81 12.49 27.74
N LEU A 148 -4.65 11.63 27.17
CA LEU A 148 -6.05 11.45 27.56
C LEU A 148 -6.20 10.60 28.82
N ASP A 149 -5.27 9.68 29.08
CA ASP A 149 -5.36 8.72 30.18
C ASP A 149 -4.50 9.08 31.41
N LYS A 150 -3.63 10.08 31.27
CA LYS A 150 -2.73 10.66 32.28
C LYS A 150 -1.62 9.71 32.71
N ASN A 151 -1.01 9.03 31.76
CA ASN A 151 0.12 8.12 31.97
C ASN A 151 1.49 8.77 31.62
N ASN A 152 1.50 10.04 31.24
CA ASN A 152 2.64 10.82 30.75
C ASN A 152 3.20 10.31 29.41
N VAL A 153 2.32 9.78 28.57
CA VAL A 153 2.57 9.40 27.18
C VAL A 153 1.46 10.02 26.35
N PRO A 154 1.77 10.73 25.24
CA PRO A 154 0.73 11.29 24.41
C PRO A 154 -0.11 10.19 23.75
N ASP A 155 -1.43 10.33 23.76
CA ASP A 155 -2.36 9.48 22.99
C ASP A 155 -2.65 10.10 21.62
N GLU A 156 -2.69 11.44 21.54
CA GLU A 156 -2.97 12.17 20.30
C GLU A 156 -2.02 13.35 20.09
N MET A 157 -1.80 13.69 18.81
CA MET A 157 -1.00 14.82 18.40
C MET A 157 -1.67 15.61 17.28
N ASP A 158 -1.74 16.95 17.44
CA ASP A 158 -2.17 17.86 16.38
C ASP A 158 -0.96 18.62 15.80
N ILE A 159 -0.88 18.74 14.48
CA ILE A 159 0.03 19.67 13.79
C ILE A 159 -0.82 20.62 12.94
N ARG A 160 -0.94 21.88 13.36
CA ARG A 160 -1.81 22.87 12.72
C ARG A 160 -1.01 23.87 11.91
N TYR A 161 -1.49 24.13 10.70
CA TYR A 161 -0.86 25.02 9.72
C TYR A 161 -1.67 26.30 9.59
N PHE A 162 -0.98 27.43 9.77
CA PHE A 162 -1.55 28.76 9.61
C PHE A 162 -1.03 29.41 8.34
N THR A 163 -1.87 30.20 7.68
CA THR A 163 -1.51 31.04 6.54
C THR A 163 -1.85 32.48 6.91
N ASN A 164 -0.82 33.32 7.11
CA ASN A 164 -0.97 34.68 7.60
C ASN A 164 -1.77 34.74 8.92
N GLY A 165 -1.47 33.84 9.87
CA GLY A 165 -2.12 33.76 11.18
C GLY A 165 -3.54 33.18 11.16
N ARG A 166 -4.04 32.72 10.01
CA ARG A 166 -5.34 32.04 9.89
C ARG A 166 -5.16 30.53 9.73
N LEU A 167 -5.87 29.75 10.54
CA LEU A 167 -5.87 28.29 10.47
C LEU A 167 -6.36 27.80 9.11
N ASN A 168 -5.59 26.90 8.48
CA ASN A 168 -5.86 26.42 7.13
C ASN A 168 -6.16 24.91 7.09
N ASN A 169 -5.29 24.11 7.68
CA ASN A 169 -5.38 22.66 7.73
C ASN A 169 -4.59 22.12 8.94
N ALA A 170 -4.80 20.86 9.28
CA ALA A 170 -4.04 20.18 10.32
C ALA A 170 -3.87 18.69 10.02
N TRP A 171 -2.78 18.12 10.53
CA TRP A 171 -2.63 16.67 10.71
C TRP A 171 -3.02 16.30 12.15
N PHE A 172 -3.63 15.14 12.29
CA PHE A 172 -4.02 14.54 13.56
C PHE A 172 -3.48 13.10 13.56
N GLY A 173 -2.68 12.74 14.57
CA GLY A 173 -2.22 11.38 14.80
C GLY A 173 -2.79 10.84 16.11
N GLU A 174 -3.06 9.54 16.15
CA GLU A 174 -3.41 8.80 17.37
C GLU A 174 -2.45 7.61 17.50
N ASP A 175 -1.83 7.48 18.67
CA ASP A 175 -1.02 6.31 19.06
C ASP A 175 -1.98 5.24 19.62
N LEU A 176 -2.21 4.17 18.86
CA LEU A 176 -3.17 3.14 19.23
C LEU A 176 -2.51 1.89 19.86
N ASP A 177 -1.21 1.73 19.71
CA ASP A 177 -0.46 0.62 20.32
C ASP A 177 0.25 1.01 21.63
N HIS A 178 0.23 2.30 21.98
CA HIS A 178 0.73 2.91 23.21
C HIS A 178 2.26 2.78 23.36
N ASP A 179 2.99 2.88 22.26
CA ASP A 179 4.46 2.90 22.28
C ASP A 179 5.05 4.29 22.59
N GLY A 180 4.22 5.34 22.55
CA GLY A 180 4.54 6.72 22.84
C GLY A 180 5.26 7.46 21.71
N VAL A 181 5.31 6.90 20.51
CA VAL A 181 5.99 7.47 19.35
C VAL A 181 5.03 8.29 18.51
N MET A 182 5.10 9.61 18.69
CA MET A 182 4.36 10.58 17.88
C MET A 182 5.17 11.07 16.66
N TRP A 183 4.51 11.83 15.79
CA TRP A 183 5.08 12.29 14.52
C TRP A 183 6.42 13.03 14.68
N SER A 184 7.33 12.77 13.72
CA SER A 184 8.60 13.50 13.61
C SER A 184 8.37 14.93 13.13
N LEU A 185 9.02 15.88 13.80
CA LEU A 185 8.88 17.31 13.53
C LEU A 185 10.21 17.99 13.15
N ARG A 186 10.12 18.95 12.23
CA ARG A 186 11.15 19.94 11.92
C ARG A 186 10.45 21.28 11.80
N GLY A 187 10.89 22.27 12.57
CA GLY A 187 10.27 23.59 12.57
C GLY A 187 8.79 23.61 12.96
N TYR A 188 8.35 22.67 13.82
CA TYR A 188 6.96 22.52 14.26
C TYR A 188 5.97 22.15 13.14
N GLU A 189 6.47 21.52 12.08
CA GLU A 189 5.64 20.86 11.09
C GLU A 189 6.08 19.42 10.90
N TYR A 190 5.17 18.61 10.37
CA TYR A 190 5.47 17.24 9.95
C TYR A 190 6.75 17.23 9.10
N SER A 191 7.67 16.34 9.48
CA SER A 191 8.99 16.26 8.89
C SER A 191 9.44 14.84 8.55
N GLY A 192 10.67 14.75 8.05
CA GLY A 192 11.31 13.52 7.59
C GLY A 192 11.58 13.57 6.09
N GLU A 193 12.64 12.88 5.67
CA GLU A 193 12.80 12.53 4.24
C GLU A 193 11.70 11.53 3.81
N SER A 194 11.11 10.81 4.78
CA SER A 194 9.94 9.93 4.66
C SER A 194 9.23 9.75 6.01
N TYR A 195 7.98 9.25 6.00
CA TYR A 195 7.15 9.05 7.22
C TYR A 195 7.68 7.94 8.14
N PHE A 196 8.70 7.17 7.75
CA PHE A 196 9.33 6.14 8.60
C PHE A 196 9.80 6.64 9.98
N GLU A 197 10.03 7.96 10.12
CA GLU A 197 10.39 8.61 11.37
C GLU A 197 9.18 8.95 12.26
N SER A 198 7.95 8.82 11.75
CA SER A 198 6.68 9.24 12.36
C SER A 198 5.76 8.06 12.69
N ASP A 199 6.38 6.91 12.97
CA ASP A 199 5.73 5.68 13.40
C ASP A 199 4.62 5.12 12.49
N PRO A 200 4.98 4.61 11.30
CA PRO A 200 4.06 3.77 10.52
C PRO A 200 4.02 2.31 11.01
N TYR A 201 4.60 2.01 12.17
CA TYR A 201 4.69 0.65 12.69
C TYR A 201 3.47 0.36 13.58
N GLY A 202 3.27 -0.90 13.96
CA GLY A 202 2.19 -1.25 14.87
C GLY A 202 0.76 -0.89 14.43
N ASP A 203 -0.11 -0.70 15.43
CA ASP A 203 -1.47 -0.19 15.25
C ASP A 203 -1.44 1.33 15.34
N ASN A 204 -1.70 2.02 14.23
CA ASN A 204 -1.60 3.48 14.16
C ASN A 204 -2.64 4.10 13.22
N ILE A 205 -3.01 5.35 13.47
CA ILE A 205 -3.89 6.12 12.57
C ILE A 205 -3.48 7.58 12.51
N PHE A 206 -3.63 8.16 11.33
CA PHE A 206 -3.63 9.60 11.18
C PHE A 206 -4.64 10.08 10.14
N ASN A 207 -4.98 11.36 10.22
CA ASN A 207 -5.85 11.99 9.27
C ASN A 207 -5.54 13.48 9.09
N MET A 208 -5.94 14.01 7.94
CA MET A 208 -5.90 15.44 7.67
C MET A 208 -7.29 16.06 7.79
N GLY A 209 -7.34 17.25 8.40
CA GLY A 209 -8.53 18.08 8.44
C GLY A 209 -8.31 19.40 7.70
N LYS A 210 -9.32 19.81 6.94
CA LYS A 210 -9.42 21.15 6.39
C LYS A 210 -10.25 22.03 7.30
N PHE A 211 -9.76 23.21 7.63
CA PHE A 211 -10.53 24.14 8.46
C PHE A 211 -11.65 24.78 7.62
N ASN A 212 -12.88 24.70 8.11
CA ASN A 212 -14.04 25.38 7.56
C ASN A 212 -14.28 26.71 8.32
N PRO A 213 -13.93 27.86 7.73
CA PRO A 213 -14.04 29.16 8.40
C PRO A 213 -15.49 29.65 8.56
N VAL A 214 -16.44 29.07 7.82
CA VAL A 214 -17.86 29.40 7.94
C VAL A 214 -18.43 28.80 9.23
N GLU A 215 -18.11 27.54 9.52
CA GLU A 215 -18.68 26.82 10.66
C GLU A 215 -17.76 26.78 11.88
N GLY A 216 -16.48 27.09 11.73
CA GLY A 216 -15.48 26.96 12.80
C GLY A 216 -15.19 25.50 13.15
N THR A 217 -15.19 24.62 12.15
CA THR A 217 -15.10 23.16 12.30
C THR A 217 -14.07 22.55 11.34
N TRP A 218 -13.74 21.28 11.54
CA TRP A 218 -12.96 20.50 10.59
C TRP A 218 -13.86 19.79 9.56
N VAL A 219 -13.37 19.67 8.33
CA VAL A 219 -13.91 18.75 7.31
C VAL A 219 -12.80 17.80 6.84
N PRO A 220 -13.11 16.55 6.47
CA PRO A 220 -12.08 15.58 6.06
C PRO A 220 -11.46 16.02 4.73
N ILE A 221 -10.16 15.86 4.52
CA ILE A 221 -9.51 16.17 3.23
C ILE A 221 -8.25 15.31 3.04
N SER A 222 -7.78 15.15 1.81
CA SER A 222 -6.52 14.44 1.52
C SER A 222 -6.58 13.02 2.07
N GLU A 223 -5.66 12.64 2.97
CA GLU A 223 -5.62 11.36 3.67
C GLU A 223 -6.48 11.41 4.91
N CYS A 224 -7.61 10.71 4.86
CA CYS A 224 -8.59 10.78 5.93
C CYS A 224 -9.45 9.50 6.00
N PRO A 225 -8.98 8.44 6.67
CA PRO A 225 -7.69 8.29 7.34
C PRO A 225 -6.61 7.62 6.49
N PHE A 226 -5.43 7.57 7.09
CA PHE A 226 -4.37 6.60 6.86
C PHE A 226 -4.26 5.71 8.10
N ALA A 227 -4.36 4.40 7.97
CA ALA A 227 -4.46 3.46 9.10
C ALA A 227 -3.57 2.23 8.89
N PHE A 228 -2.80 1.88 9.91
CA PHE A 228 -1.88 0.73 9.97
C PHE A 228 -2.42 -0.31 10.94
N TYR A 229 -2.17 -1.59 10.67
CA TYR A 229 -2.64 -2.70 11.50
C TYR A 229 -1.53 -3.72 11.72
N ASP A 230 -1.18 -3.92 12.98
CA ASP A 230 -0.35 -5.01 13.48
C ASP A 230 -1.26 -6.16 13.91
N THR A 231 -1.43 -7.10 12.99
CA THR A 231 -2.38 -8.19 13.10
C THR A 231 -1.83 -9.38 13.89
N ASP A 232 -0.51 -9.49 14.03
CA ASP A 232 0.15 -10.59 14.75
C ASP A 232 0.85 -10.18 16.07
N LYS A 233 0.89 -8.87 16.34
CA LYS A 233 1.39 -8.20 17.55
C LYS A 233 2.89 -8.23 17.71
N ASP A 234 3.63 -8.16 16.61
CA ASP A 234 5.09 -8.11 16.63
C ASP A 234 5.67 -6.67 16.62
N GLY A 235 4.80 -5.66 16.54
CA GLY A 235 5.13 -4.25 16.46
C GLY A 235 5.26 -3.71 15.03
N TYR A 236 4.96 -4.51 14.01
CA TYR A 236 5.01 -4.10 12.60
C TYR A 236 3.64 -4.30 11.94
N ALA A 237 3.34 -3.49 10.93
CA ALA A 237 2.03 -3.54 10.29
C ALA A 237 2.00 -4.54 9.11
N GLU A 238 1.02 -5.44 9.10
CA GLU A 238 0.75 -6.35 7.96
C GLU A 238 -0.28 -5.76 7.00
N GLU A 239 -1.13 -4.84 7.47
CA GLU A 239 -2.14 -4.21 6.64
C GLU A 239 -2.08 -2.69 6.74
N VAL A 240 -2.36 -2.02 5.62
CA VAL A 240 -2.43 -0.56 5.57
C VAL A 240 -3.58 -0.10 4.68
N VAL A 241 -4.40 0.81 5.21
CA VAL A 241 -5.57 1.39 4.53
C VAL A 241 -5.43 2.90 4.45
N ARG A 242 -5.58 3.44 3.24
CA ARG A 242 -5.45 4.86 2.94
C ARG A 242 -6.67 5.36 2.17
N VAL A 243 -7.30 6.42 2.65
CA VAL A 243 -8.54 6.96 2.09
C VAL A 243 -8.35 8.37 1.57
N SER A 244 -8.65 8.58 0.29
CA SER A 244 -8.68 9.91 -0.31
C SER A 244 -10.05 10.59 -0.12
N ALA A 245 -10.06 11.62 0.72
CA ALA A 245 -11.20 12.50 0.94
C ALA A 245 -11.09 13.77 0.08
N VAL A 246 -12.06 13.98 -0.80
CA VAL A 246 -12.11 15.13 -1.72
C VAL A 246 -13.55 15.66 -1.84
N PRO A 247 -13.78 16.89 -2.35
CA PRO A 247 -15.14 17.36 -2.62
C PRO A 247 -15.87 16.43 -3.59
N LEU A 248 -17.12 16.08 -3.31
CA LEU A 248 -17.93 15.25 -4.21
C LEU A 248 -18.11 15.87 -5.61
N SER A 249 -17.93 17.17 -5.75
CA SER A 249 -18.00 17.87 -7.04
C SER A 249 -16.66 17.98 -7.76
N TYR A 250 -15.56 17.42 -7.23
CA TYR A 250 -14.27 17.47 -7.92
C TYR A 250 -14.33 16.76 -9.28
N ASP A 251 -13.44 17.18 -10.18
CA ASP A 251 -13.34 16.70 -11.55
C ASP A 251 -11.96 16.07 -11.77
N PRO A 252 -11.86 14.71 -11.86
CA PRO A 252 -10.58 14.03 -12.01
C PRO A 252 -9.89 14.35 -13.35
N ALA A 253 -10.59 14.90 -14.35
CA ALA A 253 -9.97 15.36 -15.59
C ALA A 253 -9.21 16.69 -15.43
N LYS A 254 -9.55 17.49 -14.41
CA LYS A 254 -8.90 18.77 -14.11
C LYS A 254 -7.87 18.66 -13.00
N ASP A 255 -8.18 17.88 -11.97
CA ASP A 255 -7.33 17.67 -10.81
C ASP A 255 -7.27 16.16 -10.51
N PRO A 256 -6.47 15.39 -11.28
CA PRO A 256 -6.41 13.94 -11.19
C PRO A 256 -5.86 13.44 -9.84
N ASP A 257 -5.17 14.31 -9.09
CA ASP A 257 -4.57 14.02 -7.79
C ASP A 257 -4.97 15.05 -6.72
N TYR A 258 -6.26 15.40 -6.69
CA TYR A 258 -6.78 16.43 -5.80
C TYR A 258 -6.37 16.21 -4.34
N ALA A 259 -6.50 14.97 -3.84
CA ALA A 259 -6.17 14.62 -2.45
C ALA A 259 -4.73 15.01 -2.10
N ASN A 260 -3.76 14.77 -2.99
CA ASN A 260 -2.35 15.03 -2.74
C ASN A 260 -1.91 16.49 -3.04
N SER A 261 -2.75 17.31 -3.65
CA SER A 261 -2.35 18.65 -4.12
C SER A 261 -3.20 19.81 -3.61
N ALA A 262 -4.38 19.55 -3.07
CA ALA A 262 -5.36 20.60 -2.74
C ALA A 262 -5.41 21.00 -1.27
N PHE A 263 -4.86 20.20 -0.35
CA PHE A 263 -5.02 20.44 1.09
C PHE A 263 -4.46 21.78 1.59
N GLY A 264 -3.39 22.27 0.97
CA GLY A 264 -2.78 23.56 1.29
C GLY A 264 -3.53 24.78 0.72
N ARG A 265 -4.47 24.59 -0.22
CA ARG A 265 -5.27 25.69 -0.80
C ARG A 265 -6.23 26.27 0.23
N ALA A 266 -6.76 27.47 0.02
CA ALA A 266 -7.80 27.99 0.92
C ALA A 266 -9.06 27.08 0.92
N TRP A 267 -9.87 27.15 1.96
CA TRP A 267 -11.17 26.47 1.96
C TRP A 267 -12.09 27.04 0.87
N GLU A 268 -12.80 26.17 0.18
CA GLU A 268 -13.76 26.51 -0.87
C GLU A 268 -15.11 25.86 -0.58
N GLU A 269 -16.22 26.50 -1.01
CA GLU A 269 -17.59 25.99 -0.77
C GLU A 269 -17.80 24.51 -1.15
N PRO A 270 -17.24 23.97 -2.26
CA PRO A 270 -17.30 22.54 -2.55
C PRO A 270 -16.81 21.63 -1.43
N MET A 271 -15.85 22.08 -0.61
CA MET A 271 -15.30 21.31 0.51
C MET A 271 -16.30 21.13 1.67
N ALA A 272 -17.45 21.82 1.65
CA ALA A 272 -18.55 21.53 2.57
C ALA A 272 -19.17 20.13 2.35
N ARG A 273 -18.92 19.52 1.18
CA ARG A 273 -19.49 18.22 0.81
C ARG A 273 -18.40 17.27 0.33
N MET A 274 -17.71 16.67 1.29
CA MET A 274 -16.62 15.73 1.05
C MET A 274 -17.13 14.32 0.77
N GLY A 275 -16.32 13.54 0.07
CA GLY A 275 -16.57 12.15 -0.25
C GLY A 275 -15.28 11.34 -0.27
N VAL A 276 -15.44 10.03 -0.10
CA VAL A 276 -14.41 9.03 -0.37
C VAL A 276 -14.46 8.69 -1.84
N VAL A 277 -13.32 8.87 -2.54
CA VAL A 277 -13.24 8.65 -3.98
C VAL A 277 -12.20 7.60 -4.36
N ASN A 278 -11.25 7.34 -3.48
CA ASN A 278 -10.24 6.32 -3.63
C ASN A 278 -9.94 5.69 -2.26
N ILE A 279 -9.85 4.37 -2.20
CA ILE A 279 -9.28 3.62 -1.08
C ILE A 279 -8.11 2.78 -1.60
N ARG A 280 -6.95 2.93 -1.01
CA ARG A 280 -5.77 2.08 -1.22
C ARG A 280 -5.64 1.15 -0.03
N TYR A 281 -5.57 -0.16 -0.29
CA TYR A 281 -5.59 -1.18 0.76
C TYR A 281 -4.53 -2.25 0.46
N SER A 282 -3.44 -2.28 1.23
CA SER A 282 -2.29 -3.16 1.00
C SER A 282 -2.06 -4.14 2.14
N PHE A 283 -1.38 -5.24 1.82
CA PHE A 283 -1.25 -6.42 2.66
C PHE A 283 0.12 -7.08 2.53
N ASP A 284 0.64 -7.56 3.64
CA ASP A 284 1.72 -8.55 3.75
C ASP A 284 1.12 -9.97 3.66
N ILE A 285 1.36 -10.67 2.54
CA ILE A 285 0.84 -12.02 2.32
C ILE A 285 1.84 -13.11 2.66
N ASP A 286 3.14 -12.81 2.72
CA ASP A 286 4.17 -13.80 3.00
C ASP A 286 4.68 -13.78 4.45
N ASN A 287 4.06 -12.94 5.29
CA ASN A 287 4.46 -12.65 6.68
C ASN A 287 5.93 -12.18 6.73
N GLY A 288 6.28 -11.36 5.75
CA GLY A 288 7.62 -10.81 5.56
C GLY A 288 7.87 -9.54 6.36
N SER A 289 6.81 -8.86 6.84
CA SER A 289 6.88 -7.68 7.70
C SER A 289 7.42 -8.08 9.07
N ASN A 290 8.48 -7.42 9.51
CA ASN A 290 9.12 -7.61 10.82
C ASN A 290 10.21 -6.55 11.00
N LYS A 291 10.96 -6.65 12.09
CA LYS A 291 12.08 -5.76 12.40
C LYS A 291 13.16 -5.68 11.32
N GLU A 292 13.50 -6.80 10.69
CA GLU A 292 14.53 -6.81 9.64
C GLU A 292 13.99 -6.27 8.30
N ARG A 293 12.68 -6.34 8.08
CA ARG A 293 11.98 -5.91 6.86
C ARG A 293 10.67 -5.21 7.20
N PRO A 294 10.73 -4.00 7.79
CA PRO A 294 9.51 -3.35 8.23
C PRO A 294 8.68 -2.87 7.02
N LEU A 295 7.36 -2.98 7.12
CA LEU A 295 6.42 -2.47 6.12
C LEU A 295 6.57 -3.19 4.76
N HIS A 296 6.87 -4.49 4.81
CA HIS A 296 6.90 -5.38 3.67
C HIS A 296 5.46 -5.70 3.25
N TYR A 297 4.95 -4.98 2.25
CA TYR A 297 3.64 -5.25 1.66
C TYR A 297 3.80 -5.88 0.28
N ASP A 298 3.15 -7.01 0.04
CA ASP A 298 3.25 -7.76 -1.22
C ASP A 298 2.25 -7.29 -2.26
N TYR A 299 1.03 -6.96 -1.84
CA TYR A 299 -0.03 -6.64 -2.78
C TYR A 299 -0.99 -5.60 -2.21
N GLY A 300 -1.76 -4.97 -3.10
CA GLY A 300 -2.79 -4.03 -2.69
C GLY A 300 -3.86 -3.80 -3.74
N PHE A 301 -4.98 -3.25 -3.28
CA PHE A 301 -6.07 -2.79 -4.11
C PHE A 301 -6.09 -1.26 -4.20
N ASN A 302 -6.36 -0.75 -5.40
CA ASN A 302 -6.71 0.64 -5.65
C ASN A 302 -8.20 0.69 -6.03
N LEU A 303 -9.02 1.21 -5.13
CA LEU A 303 -10.47 1.14 -5.21
C LEU A 303 -11.03 2.52 -5.53
N VAL A 304 -11.36 2.75 -6.80
CA VAL A 304 -11.90 4.04 -7.25
C VAL A 304 -13.42 4.01 -7.18
N GLY A 305 -14.01 5.02 -6.57
CA GLY A 305 -15.47 5.12 -6.39
C GLY A 305 -15.90 6.55 -6.08
N LYS A 306 -17.09 6.70 -5.51
CA LYS A 306 -17.63 8.00 -5.13
C LYS A 306 -18.72 7.85 -4.07
N ALA A 307 -18.32 7.79 -2.81
CA ALA A 307 -19.23 7.72 -1.67
C ALA A 307 -19.20 9.04 -0.88
N PRO A 308 -20.34 9.53 -0.36
CA PRO A 308 -20.32 10.58 0.65
C PRO A 308 -19.45 10.19 1.84
N TYR A 309 -18.76 11.15 2.44
CA TYR A 309 -18.02 10.94 3.68
C TYR A 309 -19.01 10.94 4.86
N ASP A 310 -19.71 9.83 5.04
CA ASP A 310 -20.78 9.66 6.03
C ASP A 310 -20.69 8.25 6.63
N TYR A 311 -19.95 8.16 7.74
CA TYR A 311 -19.63 6.89 8.39
C TYR A 311 -19.98 6.95 9.88
N ALA A 312 -20.43 5.82 10.41
CA ALA A 312 -20.75 5.72 11.84
C ALA A 312 -19.49 5.99 12.68
N GLY A 313 -19.64 6.86 13.69
CA GLY A 313 -18.53 7.22 14.57
C GLY A 313 -17.51 8.17 13.97
N MET A 314 -17.75 8.75 12.78
CA MET A 314 -16.73 9.56 12.12
C MET A 314 -16.37 10.89 12.80
N TYR A 315 -17.16 11.32 13.78
CA TYR A 315 -16.90 12.54 14.54
C TYR A 315 -16.09 12.17 15.78
N HIS A 316 -14.79 12.37 15.72
CA HIS A 316 -13.86 12.06 16.80
C HIS A 316 -13.65 13.28 17.69
N PHE A 317 -14.15 13.21 18.93
CA PHE A 317 -14.11 14.31 19.89
C PHE A 317 -13.03 14.06 20.93
N ASN A 318 -12.12 15.02 21.07
CA ASN A 318 -11.10 15.04 22.12
C ASN A 318 -11.28 16.30 22.99
N PRO A 319 -11.52 16.17 24.31
CA PRO A 319 -11.72 17.32 25.20
C PRO A 319 -10.44 18.11 25.52
N LEU A 320 -9.26 17.51 25.33
CA LEU A 320 -7.94 18.16 25.50
C LEU A 320 -7.48 18.87 24.23
N ARG A 321 -8.03 18.51 23.06
CA ARG A 321 -7.76 19.23 21.81
C ARG A 321 -8.22 20.70 21.91
N ARG A 322 -7.37 21.65 21.49
CA ARG A 322 -7.78 23.06 21.29
C ARG A 322 -8.89 23.19 20.25
N PRO A 323 -9.87 24.08 20.37
CA PRO A 323 -10.94 24.20 19.38
C PRO A 323 -10.43 24.46 17.94
N PRO A 324 -11.06 23.90 16.90
CA PRO A 324 -12.20 22.97 16.94
C PRO A 324 -11.80 21.58 17.45
N GLN A 325 -12.56 21.05 18.40
CA GLN A 325 -12.18 19.84 19.16
C GLN A 325 -12.58 18.52 18.48
N THR A 326 -13.54 18.58 17.56
CA THR A 326 -14.03 17.40 16.83
C THR A 326 -13.39 17.33 15.46
N THR A 327 -12.59 16.29 15.21
CA THR A 327 -12.12 15.93 13.87
C THR A 327 -13.15 15.05 13.17
N VAL A 328 -13.03 14.94 11.85
CA VAL A 328 -13.90 14.08 11.03
C VAL A 328 -13.03 13.04 10.35
N VAL A 329 -13.15 11.78 10.76
CA VAL A 329 -12.26 10.68 10.36
C VAL A 329 -13.01 9.35 10.43
N ILE A 330 -12.85 8.44 9.46
CA ILE A 330 -13.38 7.07 9.57
C ILE A 330 -12.63 6.36 10.70
N PRO A 331 -13.31 5.80 11.71
CA PRO A 331 -12.63 5.17 12.85
C PRO A 331 -11.76 4.00 12.43
N TRP A 332 -10.53 3.93 12.97
CA TRP A 332 -9.57 2.85 12.75
C TRP A 332 -10.21 1.46 12.86
N LYS A 333 -10.95 1.23 13.95
CA LYS A 333 -11.64 -0.05 14.24
C LYS A 333 -12.60 -0.53 13.15
N THR A 334 -13.12 0.39 12.34
CA THR A 334 -14.09 0.09 11.27
C THR A 334 -13.52 0.23 9.86
N MET A 335 -12.33 0.78 9.72
CA MET A 335 -11.80 1.19 8.42
C MET A 335 -11.54 0.00 7.49
N ARG A 336 -11.04 -1.15 7.98
CA ARG A 336 -10.95 -2.38 7.15
C ARG A 336 -12.29 -2.83 6.60
N ALA A 337 -13.34 -2.85 7.43
CA ALA A 337 -14.69 -3.20 6.99
C ALA A 337 -15.26 -2.19 5.97
N VAL A 338 -14.92 -0.91 6.11
CA VAL A 338 -15.26 0.12 5.11
C VAL A 338 -14.55 -0.16 3.78
N ALA A 339 -13.26 -0.50 3.80
CA ALA A 339 -12.50 -0.84 2.61
C ALA A 339 -13.04 -2.10 1.91
N ASP A 340 -13.32 -3.15 2.69
CA ASP A 340 -13.87 -4.42 2.22
C ASP A 340 -15.20 -4.25 1.50
N ALA A 341 -16.08 -3.40 2.04
CA ALA A 341 -17.44 -3.15 1.53
C ALA A 341 -17.54 -1.96 0.57
N TYR A 342 -16.44 -1.26 0.29
CA TYR A 342 -16.47 -0.03 -0.50
C TYR A 342 -17.01 -0.30 -1.91
N GLN A 343 -17.97 0.50 -2.37
CA GLN A 343 -18.51 0.36 -3.72
C GLN A 343 -17.58 1.03 -4.73
N ALA A 344 -16.61 0.25 -5.22
CA ALA A 344 -15.70 0.70 -6.25
C ALA A 344 -16.42 0.67 -7.61
N ARG A 345 -16.28 1.75 -8.39
CA ARG A 345 -16.59 1.79 -9.82
C ARG A 345 -15.56 1.00 -10.62
N GLU A 346 -14.29 1.09 -10.21
CA GLU A 346 -13.14 0.45 -10.85
C GLU A 346 -12.19 -0.08 -9.78
N THR A 347 -11.57 -1.22 -10.03
CA THR A 347 -10.59 -1.84 -9.13
C THR A 347 -9.29 -2.10 -9.87
N GLY A 348 -8.20 -1.58 -9.30
CA GLY A 348 -6.84 -1.98 -9.64
C GLY A 348 -6.33 -2.94 -8.58
N PHE A 349 -5.69 -4.02 -9.00
CA PHE A 349 -4.97 -4.93 -8.13
C PHE A 349 -3.49 -4.88 -8.51
N THR A 350 -2.63 -4.65 -7.53
CA THR A 350 -1.18 -4.54 -7.73
C THR A 350 -0.47 -5.57 -6.88
N TRP A 351 0.53 -6.23 -7.45
CA TRP A 351 1.43 -7.15 -6.75
C TRP A 351 2.88 -6.73 -6.97
N HIS A 352 3.64 -6.53 -5.91
CA HIS A 352 5.07 -6.24 -5.92
C HIS A 352 5.83 -7.57 -6.03
N GLU A 353 6.32 -7.91 -7.22
CA GLU A 353 6.95 -9.22 -7.47
C GLU A 353 8.47 -9.18 -7.17
N ASN A 354 9.10 -8.01 -7.27
CA ASN A 354 10.48 -7.73 -6.85
C ASN A 354 10.75 -6.22 -6.84
N PHE A 355 11.89 -5.80 -6.32
CA PHE A 355 12.45 -4.45 -6.51
C PHE A 355 13.00 -4.23 -7.94
N ASP A 356 13.21 -2.97 -8.30
CA ASP A 356 13.99 -2.56 -9.48
C ASP A 356 15.08 -1.55 -9.05
N ASP A 357 16.17 -1.43 -9.82
CA ASP A 357 17.28 -0.54 -9.46
C ASP A 357 17.23 0.85 -10.13
N THR A 358 16.09 1.20 -10.73
CA THR A 358 15.89 2.48 -11.44
C THR A 358 15.29 3.56 -10.57
N THR A 359 14.52 3.15 -9.55
CA THR A 359 13.82 4.05 -8.63
C THR A 359 14.06 3.58 -7.21
N ALA A 360 14.13 4.52 -6.29
CA ALA A 360 14.04 4.22 -4.86
C ALA A 360 12.76 4.91 -4.34
N ILE A 361 11.79 4.11 -3.95
CA ILE A 361 10.55 4.50 -3.30
C ILE A 361 10.56 4.25 -1.78
N GLY A 362 11.51 3.48 -1.24
CA GLY A 362 11.57 3.08 0.17
C GLY A 362 12.46 3.90 1.10
N PHE A 363 12.50 3.51 2.39
CA PHE A 363 13.29 4.19 3.43
C PHE A 363 14.79 4.14 3.16
N ALA A 364 15.54 5.18 3.51
CA ALA A 364 16.98 5.28 3.22
C ALA A 364 17.80 4.09 3.73
N ASP A 365 17.48 3.56 4.93
CA ASP A 365 18.19 2.40 5.50
C ASP A 365 17.82 1.07 4.82
N TYR A 366 16.65 0.98 4.21
CA TYR A 366 16.15 -0.19 3.46
C TYR A 366 16.03 0.07 1.96
N LYS A 367 16.77 1.08 1.45
CA LYS A 367 16.65 1.56 0.07
C LYS A 367 16.92 0.47 -0.97
N ALA A 368 17.70 -0.54 -0.62
CA ALA A 368 18.00 -1.66 -1.50
C ALA A 368 16.83 -2.65 -1.66
N GLU A 369 15.89 -2.68 -0.71
CA GLU A 369 14.70 -3.56 -0.76
C GLU A 369 13.41 -2.79 -1.11
N ASP A 370 13.47 -1.46 -1.01
CA ASP A 370 12.51 -0.51 -1.58
C ASP A 370 11.09 -0.54 -0.96
N TRP A 371 10.99 -0.94 0.30
CA TRP A 371 9.73 -0.99 1.06
C TRP A 371 9.14 0.38 1.33
N ARG A 372 7.82 0.48 1.22
CA ARG A 372 7.08 1.73 1.45
C ARG A 372 6.10 1.59 2.60
N TRP A 373 6.16 2.54 3.51
CA TRP A 373 5.14 2.71 4.53
C TRP A 373 3.74 2.92 3.94
N GLU A 374 3.63 3.46 2.71
CA GLU A 374 2.31 3.68 2.13
C GLU A 374 1.62 2.44 1.54
N GLY A 375 2.31 1.30 1.48
CA GLY A 375 1.81 0.11 0.80
C GLY A 375 2.12 0.06 -0.70
N VAL A 376 1.40 -0.80 -1.41
CA VAL A 376 1.63 -1.11 -2.83
C VAL A 376 0.73 -0.25 -3.73
N PHE A 377 1.34 0.54 -4.62
CA PHE A 377 0.62 1.58 -5.37
C PHE A 377 0.18 1.16 -6.77
N TRP A 378 -0.95 1.73 -7.20
CA TRP A 378 -1.30 1.80 -8.62
C TRP A 378 -0.43 2.85 -9.33
N VAL A 379 -0.31 2.77 -10.66
CA VAL A 379 0.39 3.77 -11.47
C VAL A 379 -0.47 4.17 -12.65
N TRP A 380 -0.40 5.42 -13.08
CA TRP A 380 -1.10 5.91 -14.27
C TRP A 380 -0.42 5.49 -15.57
N GLU A 381 -0.14 4.20 -15.70
CA GLU A 381 0.36 3.59 -16.93
C GLU A 381 -0.74 2.68 -17.47
N ARG A 382 -1.16 2.91 -18.73
CA ARG A 382 -2.24 2.22 -19.47
C ARG A 382 -3.65 2.48 -18.97
N ARG A 383 -3.86 2.50 -17.65
CA ARG A 383 -5.15 2.79 -17.02
C ARG A 383 -5.01 3.91 -15.99
N PHE A 384 -5.77 4.97 -16.24
CA PHE A 384 -5.89 6.09 -15.32
C PHE A 384 -6.85 5.72 -14.18
N MET A 385 -6.43 5.96 -12.94
CA MET A 385 -7.26 5.81 -11.73
C MET A 385 -6.97 6.99 -10.81
N GLU A 386 -7.95 7.86 -10.58
CA GLU A 386 -7.80 9.10 -9.80
C GLU A 386 -7.22 8.92 -8.38
N ASN A 387 -6.57 9.97 -7.85
CA ASN A 387 -6.07 10.10 -6.47
C ASN A 387 -5.15 8.94 -6.02
N THR A 388 -4.32 8.44 -6.93
CA THR A 388 -3.39 7.34 -6.65
C THR A 388 -2.04 7.82 -6.08
N GLY A 389 -1.56 9.01 -6.46
CA GLY A 389 -0.27 9.55 -6.02
C GLY A 389 0.99 8.89 -6.61
N GLY A 390 2.16 9.20 -6.06
CA GLY A 390 3.49 8.65 -6.42
C GLY A 390 4.53 8.88 -5.29
N PRO A 391 5.84 8.59 -5.50
CA PRO A 391 6.50 7.93 -6.65
C PRO A 391 6.02 6.47 -6.82
N ASN A 392 6.26 5.81 -7.96
CA ASN A 392 5.77 4.44 -8.20
C ASN A 392 6.85 3.60 -8.88
N GLN A 393 7.02 2.35 -8.46
CA GLN A 393 7.89 1.39 -9.14
C GLN A 393 7.20 0.86 -10.41
N LYS A 394 7.93 0.83 -11.52
CA LYS A 394 7.40 0.40 -12.82
C LYS A 394 7.63 -1.08 -13.05
N TRP A 395 8.89 -1.50 -12.94
CA TRP A 395 9.33 -2.85 -13.26
C TRP A 395 8.99 -3.79 -12.13
N ASN A 396 8.83 -5.08 -12.42
CA ASN A 396 8.60 -6.13 -11.42
C ASN A 396 7.38 -5.88 -10.51
N VAL A 397 6.40 -5.12 -11.01
CA VAL A 397 5.12 -4.88 -10.36
C VAL A 397 4.00 -5.30 -11.31
N ARG A 398 3.26 -6.34 -10.93
CA ARG A 398 2.11 -6.85 -11.69
C ARG A 398 0.88 -6.01 -11.37
N ARG A 399 0.11 -5.68 -12.40
CA ARG A 399 -1.11 -4.87 -12.29
C ARG A 399 -2.24 -5.49 -13.06
N GLU A 400 -3.43 -5.44 -12.48
CA GLU A 400 -4.65 -6.04 -13.04
C GLU A 400 -5.80 -5.06 -12.85
N TRP A 401 -6.62 -4.88 -13.89
CA TRP A 401 -7.67 -3.88 -13.88
C TRP A 401 -9.04 -4.49 -14.15
N MET A 402 -10.00 -4.12 -13.31
CA MET A 402 -11.41 -4.45 -13.46
C MET A 402 -12.23 -3.16 -13.61
N SER A 403 -12.93 -3.04 -14.73
CA SER A 403 -13.81 -1.90 -15.05
C SER A 403 -15.18 -1.97 -14.38
N LYS A 404 -15.55 -3.17 -13.91
CA LYS A 404 -16.89 -3.50 -13.43
C LYS A 404 -17.06 -3.03 -11.98
N PRO A 405 -18.14 -2.30 -11.66
CA PRO A 405 -18.39 -1.90 -10.28
C PRO A 405 -18.59 -3.10 -9.36
N ALA A 406 -17.94 -3.06 -8.18
CA ALA A 406 -18.01 -4.11 -7.19
C ALA A 406 -17.94 -3.54 -5.76
N ALA A 407 -18.69 -4.16 -4.85
CA ALA A 407 -18.64 -3.88 -3.42
C ALA A 407 -17.80 -4.90 -2.64
N SER A 408 -17.20 -5.87 -3.34
CA SER A 408 -16.36 -6.93 -2.80
C SER A 408 -15.21 -7.21 -3.75
N ARG A 409 -14.10 -7.71 -3.19
CA ARG A 409 -12.89 -8.08 -3.93
C ARG A 409 -12.76 -9.58 -3.86
N GLU A 410 -12.71 -10.22 -5.01
CA GLU A 410 -12.62 -11.66 -5.07
C GLU A 410 -11.35 -12.05 -5.82
N LEU A 411 -10.62 -13.01 -5.26
CA LEU A 411 -9.35 -13.47 -5.82
C LEU A 411 -9.49 -14.90 -6.35
N TYR A 412 -8.59 -15.28 -7.24
CA TYR A 412 -8.42 -16.67 -7.64
C TYR A 412 -6.95 -17.01 -7.79
N TYR A 413 -6.62 -18.27 -7.51
CA TYR A 413 -5.32 -18.82 -7.82
C TYR A 413 -5.35 -19.48 -9.19
N SER A 414 -4.41 -19.13 -10.06
CA SER A 414 -4.22 -19.72 -11.38
C SER A 414 -3.12 -20.76 -11.34
N ASP A 415 -3.43 -21.98 -11.76
CA ASP A 415 -2.40 -23.00 -11.97
C ASP A 415 -1.58 -22.75 -13.25
N VAL A 416 -1.98 -21.82 -14.13
CA VAL A 416 -1.26 -21.52 -15.37
C VAL A 416 0.10 -20.90 -15.10
N ASP A 417 0.14 -19.88 -14.23
CA ASP A 417 1.34 -19.11 -13.89
C ASP A 417 1.67 -19.14 -12.39
N LYS A 418 0.92 -19.95 -11.62
CA LYS A 418 1.08 -20.17 -10.18
C LYS A 418 0.96 -18.87 -9.37
N ARG A 419 0.05 -17.97 -9.78
CA ARG A 419 -0.19 -16.66 -9.14
C ARG A 419 -1.63 -16.51 -8.65
N ILE A 420 -1.79 -15.55 -7.73
CA ILE A 420 -3.10 -15.07 -7.28
C ILE A 420 -3.47 -13.83 -8.09
N HIS A 421 -4.68 -13.82 -8.63
CA HIS A 421 -5.21 -12.78 -9.51
C HIS A 421 -6.53 -12.21 -8.98
N LEU A 422 -6.83 -10.99 -9.41
CA LEU A 422 -8.12 -10.36 -9.26
C LEU A 422 -9.12 -11.01 -10.22
N PHE A 423 -10.19 -11.58 -9.66
CA PHE A 423 -11.28 -12.08 -10.49
C PHE A 423 -12.11 -10.96 -11.07
N GLY A 424 -12.49 -11.11 -12.34
CA GLY A 424 -13.19 -10.08 -13.10
C GLY A 424 -12.25 -9.05 -13.72
N ALA A 425 -10.94 -9.16 -13.51
CA ALA A 425 -9.97 -8.35 -14.23
C ALA A 425 -10.03 -8.66 -15.74
N GLU A 426 -10.09 -7.61 -16.55
CA GLU A 426 -10.21 -7.72 -18.01
C GLU A 426 -8.83 -7.78 -18.65
N GLU A 427 -7.87 -7.11 -18.04
CA GLU A 427 -6.49 -7.05 -18.48
C GLU A 427 -5.55 -7.02 -17.29
N GLY A 428 -4.36 -7.59 -17.49
CA GLY A 428 -3.26 -7.50 -16.56
C GLY A 428 -1.93 -7.35 -17.30
N TRP A 429 -0.93 -6.79 -16.63
CA TRP A 429 0.42 -6.68 -17.17
C TRP A 429 1.49 -6.73 -16.09
N LEU A 430 2.66 -7.20 -16.50
CA LEU A 430 3.86 -7.26 -15.68
C LEU A 430 5.06 -6.90 -16.57
N GLN A 431 5.62 -5.71 -16.34
CA GLN A 431 6.86 -5.29 -16.98
C GLN A 431 8.03 -5.88 -16.19
N ILE A 432 8.98 -6.50 -16.89
CA ILE A 432 10.05 -7.30 -16.29
C ILE A 432 11.39 -6.66 -16.67
N GLY A 433 12.21 -6.34 -15.68
CA GLY A 433 13.47 -5.66 -15.96
C GLY A 433 14.23 -5.23 -14.71
N ASP A 434 15.38 -4.62 -14.96
CA ASP A 434 16.13 -3.81 -13.99
C ASP A 434 16.51 -4.57 -12.71
N PHE A 435 16.86 -5.85 -12.91
CA PHE A 435 17.49 -6.69 -11.90
C PHE A 435 18.99 -6.39 -11.84
N SER A 436 19.43 -5.55 -10.91
CA SER A 436 20.85 -5.29 -10.63
C SER A 436 21.68 -5.00 -11.89
N GLY A 437 21.24 -4.01 -12.68
CA GLY A 437 21.93 -3.48 -13.85
C GLY A 437 21.63 -4.22 -15.15
N LEU A 438 20.71 -5.19 -15.15
CA LEU A 438 20.36 -5.99 -16.32
C LEU A 438 19.55 -5.20 -17.38
N GLY A 439 18.92 -4.09 -16.99
CA GLY A 439 18.06 -3.31 -17.87
C GLY A 439 16.70 -3.97 -18.12
N PRO A 440 15.86 -3.37 -18.99
CA PRO A 440 14.58 -3.94 -19.40
C PRO A 440 14.71 -5.33 -20.06
N ILE A 441 13.95 -6.31 -19.58
CA ILE A 441 13.95 -7.69 -20.10
C ILE A 441 12.77 -7.92 -21.04
N GLY A 442 11.57 -7.52 -20.64
CA GLY A 442 10.35 -7.83 -21.39
C GLY A 442 9.06 -7.53 -20.64
N GLU A 443 7.99 -8.18 -21.06
CA GLU A 443 6.66 -7.97 -20.51
C GLU A 443 5.77 -9.20 -20.66
N ILE A 444 4.92 -9.45 -19.67
CA ILE A 444 3.78 -10.37 -19.78
C ILE A 444 2.49 -9.55 -19.77
N ARG A 445 1.59 -9.84 -20.72
CA ARG A 445 0.22 -9.30 -20.76
C ARG A 445 -0.78 -10.44 -20.60
N MET A 446 -1.84 -10.17 -19.86
CA MET A 446 -2.89 -11.12 -19.49
C MET A 446 -4.24 -10.55 -19.91
N TYR A 447 -5.12 -11.37 -20.47
CA TYR A 447 -6.44 -10.95 -20.93
C TYR A 447 -7.51 -12.00 -20.62
N ASP A 448 -8.67 -11.54 -20.18
CA ASP A 448 -9.92 -12.30 -20.12
C ASP A 448 -10.66 -12.06 -21.45
N THR A 449 -10.48 -12.97 -22.42
CA THR A 449 -11.00 -12.76 -23.78
C THR A 449 -12.43 -13.26 -23.97
N ASP A 450 -12.92 -14.13 -23.09
CA ASP A 450 -14.30 -14.62 -23.11
C ASP A 450 -15.23 -13.93 -22.07
N GLY A 451 -14.67 -13.14 -21.16
CA GLY A 451 -15.39 -12.33 -20.18
C GLY A 451 -15.88 -13.11 -18.96
N ASN A 452 -15.33 -14.31 -18.71
CA ASN A 452 -15.74 -15.21 -17.63
C ASN A 452 -15.17 -14.81 -16.25
N GLY A 453 -14.29 -13.81 -16.21
CA GLY A 453 -13.64 -13.29 -15.01
C GLY A 453 -12.28 -13.89 -14.69
N TYR A 454 -11.74 -14.74 -15.55
CA TYR A 454 -10.42 -15.31 -15.44
C TYR A 454 -9.59 -15.03 -16.71
N PHE A 455 -8.28 -14.90 -16.55
CA PHE A 455 -7.39 -14.66 -17.70
C PHE A 455 -7.22 -15.93 -18.53
N ASP A 456 -7.66 -15.91 -19.79
CA ASP A 456 -7.53 -17.05 -20.69
C ASP A 456 -6.35 -16.92 -21.67
N ARG A 457 -5.69 -15.75 -21.71
CA ARG A 457 -4.63 -15.45 -22.68
C ARG A 457 -3.45 -14.75 -22.04
N TRP A 458 -2.25 -15.30 -22.25
CA TRP A 458 -0.97 -14.69 -21.89
C TRP A 458 -0.15 -14.39 -23.13
N GLU A 459 0.39 -13.18 -23.21
CA GLU A 459 1.32 -12.76 -24.25
C GLU A 459 2.64 -12.34 -23.62
N THR A 460 3.73 -12.98 -24.02
CA THR A 460 5.08 -12.67 -23.54
C THR A 460 5.86 -11.93 -24.61
N TYR A 461 6.47 -10.81 -24.25
CA TYR A 461 7.25 -9.93 -25.11
C TYR A 461 8.68 -9.84 -24.60
N ARG A 462 9.65 -9.74 -25.52
CA ARG A 462 11.01 -9.30 -25.20
C ARG A 462 11.07 -7.78 -25.25
N SER A 463 12.02 -7.20 -24.52
CA SER A 463 12.26 -5.76 -24.54
C SER A 463 12.53 -5.26 -25.97
N GLY A 464 11.80 -4.22 -26.36
CA GLY A 464 11.90 -3.61 -27.70
C GLY A 464 11.08 -4.30 -28.80
N ASP A 465 10.51 -5.48 -28.56
CA ASP A 465 9.73 -6.18 -29.57
C ASP A 465 8.29 -5.66 -29.66
N GLY A 466 7.82 -5.42 -30.89
CA GLY A 466 6.44 -5.02 -31.16
C GLY A 466 5.45 -6.18 -31.25
N LEU A 467 5.93 -7.43 -31.24
CA LEU A 467 5.13 -8.65 -31.34
C LEU A 467 5.52 -9.61 -30.19
N PRO A 468 4.56 -10.41 -29.67
CA PRO A 468 4.87 -11.36 -28.62
C PRO A 468 5.75 -12.50 -29.16
N VAL A 469 6.72 -12.92 -28.36
CA VAL A 469 7.54 -14.11 -28.61
C VAL A 469 6.83 -15.40 -28.22
N ARG A 470 5.81 -15.29 -27.35
CA ARG A 470 4.96 -16.42 -26.95
C ARG A 470 3.54 -15.95 -26.72
N ILE A 471 2.58 -16.76 -27.17
CA ILE A 471 1.15 -16.57 -26.90
C ILE A 471 0.63 -17.90 -26.34
N ALA A 472 0.12 -17.89 -25.12
CA ALA A 472 -0.60 -19.02 -24.56
C ALA A 472 -2.10 -18.67 -24.47
N THR A 473 -2.95 -19.62 -24.87
CA THR A 473 -4.40 -19.53 -24.69
C THR A 473 -4.88 -20.77 -23.94
N VAL A 474 -5.45 -20.56 -22.77
CA VAL A 474 -5.88 -21.61 -21.85
C VAL A 474 -7.40 -21.62 -21.80
N ARG A 475 -8.02 -22.77 -22.10
CA ARG A 475 -9.49 -22.92 -22.11
C ARG A 475 -10.05 -23.61 -20.88
N ASP A 476 -9.18 -24.20 -20.07
CA ASP A 476 -9.48 -24.77 -18.77
C ASP A 476 -8.42 -24.24 -17.83
N GLU A 477 -8.69 -23.06 -17.28
CA GLU A 477 -7.71 -22.33 -16.47
C GLU A 477 -7.36 -23.02 -15.16
N LYS A 478 -8.10 -24.07 -14.79
CA LYS A 478 -7.95 -24.79 -13.52
C LYS A 478 -7.86 -23.81 -12.33
N ALA A 479 -8.66 -22.75 -12.39
CA ALA A 479 -8.65 -21.68 -11.41
C ALA A 479 -9.35 -22.11 -10.10
N ARG A 480 -8.75 -21.75 -8.97
CA ARG A 480 -9.36 -21.94 -7.64
C ARG A 480 -9.78 -20.59 -7.09
N ARG A 481 -11.09 -20.39 -6.94
CA ARG A 481 -11.64 -19.23 -6.21
C ARG A 481 -11.14 -19.23 -4.78
N LEU A 482 -10.68 -18.08 -4.32
CA LEU A 482 -10.17 -17.88 -2.97
C LEU A 482 -11.15 -17.04 -2.17
N GLU A 483 -11.33 -17.43 -0.91
CA GLU A 483 -12.01 -16.58 0.07
C GLU A 483 -11.10 -15.38 0.38
N PHE A 484 -11.65 -14.17 0.31
CA PHE A 484 -10.91 -12.98 0.69
C PHE A 484 -10.86 -12.88 2.22
N ASN A 485 -9.79 -13.43 2.78
CA ASN A 485 -9.47 -13.41 4.20
C ASN A 485 -7.95 -13.49 4.34
N GLN A 486 -7.34 -12.44 4.92
CA GLN A 486 -5.89 -12.27 4.88
C GLN A 486 -5.12 -13.45 5.50
N ALA A 487 -5.51 -13.88 6.70
CA ALA A 487 -4.85 -15.01 7.37
C ALA A 487 -4.92 -16.32 6.56
N LYS A 488 -6.06 -16.60 5.91
CA LYS A 488 -6.22 -17.78 5.04
C LYS A 488 -5.40 -17.64 3.76
N LEU A 489 -5.35 -16.45 3.18
CA LEU A 489 -4.57 -16.16 1.97
C LEU A 489 -3.07 -16.31 2.24
N SER A 490 -2.56 -15.76 3.33
CA SER A 490 -1.16 -15.91 3.76
C SER A 490 -0.80 -17.38 4.00
N ALA A 491 -1.62 -18.10 4.78
CA ALA A 491 -1.40 -19.52 5.04
C ALA A 491 -1.38 -20.38 3.75
N PHE A 492 -2.26 -20.08 2.79
CA PHE A 492 -2.28 -20.75 1.48
C PHE A 492 -1.05 -20.37 0.64
N TYR A 493 -0.68 -19.09 0.61
CA TYR A 493 0.43 -18.62 -0.21
C TYR A 493 1.77 -19.18 0.27
N VAL A 494 2.08 -19.03 1.56
CA VAL A 494 3.32 -19.52 2.18
C VAL A 494 3.35 -21.05 2.26
N GLY A 495 2.24 -21.68 2.65
CA GLY A 495 2.19 -23.12 2.87
C GLY A 495 2.07 -23.96 1.60
N GLU A 496 1.47 -23.41 0.53
CA GLU A 496 1.15 -24.17 -0.67
C GLU A 496 1.74 -23.56 -1.95
N VAL A 497 1.49 -22.27 -2.23
CA VAL A 497 1.85 -21.66 -3.51
C VAL A 497 3.36 -21.52 -3.68
N LEU A 498 4.04 -20.88 -2.72
CA LEU A 498 5.48 -20.61 -2.81
C LEU A 498 6.32 -21.88 -2.97
N PRO A 499 6.18 -22.92 -2.10
CA PRO A 499 7.02 -24.11 -2.21
C PRO A 499 6.77 -24.89 -3.51
N LYS A 500 5.50 -25.01 -3.94
CA LYS A 500 5.15 -25.72 -5.17
C LYS A 500 5.69 -25.00 -6.41
N ALA A 501 5.54 -23.68 -6.48
CA ALA A 501 6.03 -22.88 -7.61
C ALA A 501 7.56 -22.99 -7.73
N LYS A 502 8.28 -22.87 -6.61
CA LYS A 502 9.75 -23.01 -6.57
C LYS A 502 10.22 -24.39 -7.01
N ALA A 503 9.63 -25.45 -6.45
CA ALA A 503 9.98 -26.83 -6.80
C ALA A 503 9.74 -27.11 -8.30
N ALA A 504 8.65 -26.58 -8.86
CA ALA A 504 8.36 -26.75 -10.27
C ALA A 504 9.32 -25.95 -11.18
N ASN A 505 9.73 -24.75 -10.75
CA ASN A 505 10.76 -23.96 -11.43
C ASN A 505 12.10 -24.70 -11.46
N GLU A 506 12.55 -25.19 -10.30
CA GLU A 506 13.80 -25.94 -10.16
C GLU A 506 13.80 -27.17 -11.07
N LYS A 507 12.70 -27.93 -11.09
CA LYS A 507 12.53 -29.11 -11.95
C LYS A 507 12.65 -28.73 -13.43
N LEU A 508 11.89 -27.74 -13.91
CA LEU A 508 11.91 -27.37 -15.33
C LEU A 508 13.26 -26.79 -15.77
N ILE A 509 13.86 -25.93 -14.95
CA ILE A 509 15.20 -25.39 -15.21
C ILE A 509 16.22 -26.53 -15.31
N ALA A 510 16.17 -27.51 -14.41
CA ALA A 510 17.09 -28.65 -14.42
C ALA A 510 16.93 -29.52 -15.69
N GLU A 511 15.69 -29.85 -16.06
CA GLU A 511 15.39 -30.64 -17.27
C GLU A 511 15.85 -29.94 -18.55
N MET A 512 15.58 -28.64 -18.69
CA MET A 512 16.06 -27.85 -19.84
C MET A 512 17.59 -27.79 -19.86
N THR A 513 18.22 -27.54 -18.71
CA THR A 513 19.69 -27.42 -18.56
C THR A 513 20.41 -28.72 -18.93
N ALA A 514 19.82 -29.88 -18.60
CA ALA A 514 20.40 -31.19 -18.90
C ALA A 514 20.57 -31.44 -20.41
N LEU A 515 19.72 -30.84 -21.24
CA LEU A 515 19.80 -30.95 -22.70
C LEU A 515 20.49 -29.74 -23.34
N ARG A 516 20.28 -28.54 -22.80
CA ARG A 516 20.84 -27.29 -23.30
C ARG A 516 21.19 -26.36 -22.14
N PRO A 517 22.48 -26.21 -21.80
CA PRO A 517 22.91 -25.27 -20.79
C PRO A 517 22.52 -23.84 -21.15
N PHE A 518 21.97 -23.12 -20.17
CA PHE A 518 21.62 -21.71 -20.29
C PHE A 518 22.37 -20.91 -19.24
N ALA A 519 23.04 -19.84 -19.66
CA ALA A 519 23.72 -18.93 -18.76
C ALA A 519 22.73 -17.87 -18.25
N VAL A 520 22.16 -18.11 -17.07
CA VAL A 520 21.29 -17.12 -16.41
C VAL A 520 22.04 -15.79 -16.25
N PRO A 521 21.47 -14.64 -16.63
CA PRO A 521 22.10 -13.34 -16.44
C PRO A 521 22.46 -13.07 -14.97
N ASP A 522 23.61 -12.44 -14.71
CA ASP A 522 24.14 -12.31 -13.34
C ASP A 522 23.21 -11.53 -12.40
N GLY A 523 22.54 -10.48 -12.88
CA GLY A 523 21.54 -9.75 -12.09
C GLY A 523 20.38 -10.63 -11.61
N LEU A 524 19.88 -11.52 -12.49
CA LEU A 524 18.86 -12.50 -12.12
C LEU A 524 19.41 -13.59 -11.18
N LYS A 525 20.65 -14.05 -11.39
CA LYS A 525 21.27 -15.01 -10.46
C LYS A 525 21.31 -14.46 -9.04
N THR A 526 21.68 -13.19 -8.87
CA THR A 526 21.66 -12.50 -7.58
C THR A 526 20.25 -12.48 -7.01
N ALA A 527 19.28 -11.96 -7.77
CA ALA A 527 17.88 -11.85 -7.35
C ALA A 527 17.21 -13.19 -6.98
N MET A 528 17.63 -14.31 -7.57
CA MET A 528 17.18 -15.66 -7.21
C MET A 528 17.66 -16.12 -5.81
N THR A 529 18.65 -15.43 -5.23
CA THR A 529 19.30 -15.83 -3.96
C THR A 529 19.17 -14.81 -2.85
N THR A 530 18.81 -13.55 -3.16
CA THR A 530 18.69 -12.44 -2.21
C THR A 530 17.23 -12.03 -1.97
N GLY A 531 16.96 -11.45 -0.80
CA GLY A 531 15.64 -10.92 -0.46
C GLY A 531 14.61 -11.95 0.02
N PRO A 532 13.36 -11.52 0.19
CA PRO A 532 12.21 -12.35 0.53
C PRO A 532 12.00 -13.58 -0.38
N GLU A 533 11.24 -14.56 0.10
CA GLU A 533 11.06 -15.83 -0.63
C GLU A 533 10.21 -15.69 -1.90
N ASN A 534 9.16 -14.86 -1.85
CA ASN A 534 8.35 -14.47 -3.00
C ASN A 534 9.21 -13.84 -4.13
N TYR A 535 10.18 -12.99 -3.79
CA TYR A 535 11.05 -12.30 -4.74
C TYR A 535 12.00 -13.24 -5.43
N ARG A 536 12.61 -14.14 -4.65
CA ARG A 536 13.47 -15.21 -5.19
C ARG A 536 12.67 -16.14 -6.12
N ARG A 537 11.44 -16.50 -5.73
CA ARG A 537 10.51 -17.28 -6.56
C ARG A 537 10.17 -16.57 -7.87
N TYR A 538 9.92 -15.27 -7.84
CA TYR A 538 9.68 -14.49 -9.06
C TYR A 538 10.92 -14.39 -9.96
N ALA A 539 12.11 -14.15 -9.39
CA ALA A 539 13.35 -14.15 -10.17
C ALA A 539 13.61 -15.53 -10.84
N GLN A 540 13.27 -16.63 -10.18
CA GLN A 540 13.29 -17.97 -10.77
C GLN A 540 12.29 -18.12 -11.93
N ASP A 541 11.10 -17.56 -11.81
CA ASP A 541 10.10 -17.53 -12.89
C ASP A 541 10.64 -16.82 -14.14
N VAL A 542 11.28 -15.66 -13.96
CA VAL A 542 11.88 -14.89 -15.06
C VAL A 542 13.03 -15.68 -15.70
N ALA A 543 13.92 -16.27 -14.88
CA ALA A 543 15.02 -17.09 -15.38
C ALA A 543 14.52 -18.32 -16.16
N ARG A 544 13.48 -19.00 -15.66
CA ARG A 544 12.81 -20.13 -16.33
C ARG A 544 12.26 -19.71 -17.67
N GLU A 545 11.56 -18.58 -17.75
CA GLU A 545 10.97 -18.08 -19.00
C GLU A 545 12.05 -17.74 -20.04
N LEU A 546 13.14 -17.08 -19.63
CA LEU A 546 14.25 -16.77 -20.53
C LEU A 546 14.93 -18.05 -21.06
N GLN A 547 15.14 -19.03 -20.19
CA GLN A 547 15.69 -20.33 -20.59
C GLN A 547 14.75 -21.07 -21.53
N TYR A 548 13.44 -21.06 -21.24
CA TYR A 548 12.42 -21.67 -22.10
C TYR A 548 12.46 -21.09 -23.51
N GLN A 549 12.53 -19.76 -23.63
CA GLN A 549 12.60 -19.09 -24.93
C GLN A 549 13.87 -19.45 -25.70
N ASP A 550 15.05 -19.46 -25.05
CA ASP A 550 16.30 -19.88 -25.71
C ASP A 550 16.25 -21.37 -26.12
N PHE A 551 15.66 -22.23 -25.28
CA PHE A 551 15.47 -23.64 -25.56
C PHE A 551 14.59 -23.87 -26.80
N GLN A 552 13.42 -23.22 -26.85
CA GLN A 552 12.51 -23.27 -27.99
C GLN A 552 13.15 -22.74 -29.26
N ASP A 553 13.80 -21.57 -29.20
CA ASP A 553 14.47 -20.94 -30.35
C ASP A 553 15.55 -21.87 -30.94
N TYR A 554 16.36 -22.49 -30.07
CA TYR A 554 17.45 -23.35 -30.50
C TYR A 554 16.98 -24.61 -31.22
N PHE A 555 16.10 -25.39 -30.57
CA PHE A 555 15.64 -26.65 -31.15
C PHE A 555 14.74 -26.42 -32.36
N SER A 556 13.95 -25.34 -32.36
CA SER A 556 13.15 -24.94 -33.53
C SER A 556 14.04 -24.60 -34.73
N ARG A 557 15.16 -23.90 -34.53
CA ARG A 557 16.14 -23.63 -35.60
C ARG A 557 16.74 -24.92 -36.15
N GLN A 558 17.07 -25.89 -35.30
CA GLN A 558 17.59 -27.19 -35.74
C GLN A 558 16.56 -27.96 -36.58
N ALA A 559 15.31 -28.05 -36.11
CA ALA A 559 14.23 -28.70 -36.84
C ALA A 559 13.99 -28.01 -38.20
N ASN A 560 13.86 -26.68 -38.20
CA ASN A 560 13.58 -25.91 -39.41
C ASN A 560 14.74 -25.93 -40.42
N ALA A 561 16.00 -25.97 -39.96
CA ALA A 561 17.15 -26.08 -40.85
C ALA A 561 17.10 -27.36 -41.72
N ILE A 562 16.49 -28.44 -41.22
CA ILE A 562 16.31 -29.69 -41.95
C ILE A 562 15.02 -29.69 -42.76
N LEU A 563 13.90 -29.26 -42.15
CA LEU A 563 12.58 -29.28 -42.80
C LEU A 563 12.48 -28.30 -43.98
N MET A 564 13.21 -27.19 -43.92
CA MET A 564 13.20 -26.14 -44.95
C MET A 564 14.41 -26.20 -45.88
N ALA A 565 15.30 -27.19 -45.73
CA ALA A 565 16.45 -27.32 -46.62
C ALA A 565 16.01 -27.57 -48.06
N ASP A 566 16.56 -26.77 -49.00
CA ASP A 566 16.30 -26.92 -50.43
C ASP A 566 16.62 -28.34 -50.91
N SER A 567 15.64 -28.94 -51.59
CA SER A 567 15.70 -30.32 -52.08
C SER A 567 16.52 -30.41 -53.38
N LYS A 568 17.85 -30.27 -53.31
CA LYS A 568 18.77 -30.50 -54.45
C LYS A 568 19.76 -31.61 -54.13
N ASP A 569 19.89 -32.60 -55.02
CA ASP A 569 20.92 -33.62 -54.91
C ASP A 569 22.32 -33.05 -55.28
N LYS A 570 23.39 -33.84 -55.06
CA LYS A 570 24.78 -33.46 -55.40
C LYS A 570 25.01 -33.17 -56.91
N SER A 571 24.02 -33.42 -57.77
CA SER A 571 24.03 -33.15 -59.21
C SER A 571 23.16 -31.97 -59.63
N GLY A 572 22.52 -31.27 -58.67
CA GLY A 572 21.65 -30.13 -58.91
C GLY A 572 20.24 -30.49 -59.40
N LYS A 573 19.85 -31.78 -59.37
CA LYS A 573 18.49 -32.22 -59.71
C LYS A 573 17.58 -32.19 -58.47
N GLU A 574 16.29 -31.98 -58.70
CA GLU A 574 15.26 -32.05 -57.66
C GLU A 574 15.36 -33.36 -56.86
N PHE A 575 15.53 -33.20 -55.56
CA PHE A 575 15.75 -34.26 -54.59
C PHE A 575 14.42 -34.86 -54.17
N ALA A 576 14.29 -36.18 -54.25
CA ALA A 576 13.08 -36.90 -53.87
C ALA A 576 12.93 -37.13 -52.34
N GLY A 577 13.40 -36.20 -51.51
CA GLY A 577 13.44 -36.30 -50.05
C GLY A 577 14.55 -37.20 -49.50
N ASP A 578 15.04 -36.89 -48.30
CA ASP A 578 16.15 -37.57 -47.61
C ASP A 578 15.77 -38.98 -47.14
N LEU A 579 14.52 -39.17 -46.72
CA LEU A 579 13.98 -40.46 -46.28
C LEU A 579 14.01 -41.53 -47.38
N ARG A 580 13.90 -41.14 -48.66
CA ARG A 580 13.92 -42.06 -49.81
C ARG A 580 15.27 -42.76 -49.95
N TRP A 581 16.36 -42.06 -49.63
CA TRP A 581 17.72 -42.56 -49.74
C TRP A 581 18.12 -43.42 -48.53
N LEU A 582 17.64 -43.07 -47.34
CA LEU A 582 17.78 -43.90 -46.14
C LEU A 582 17.17 -45.30 -46.33
N LYS A 583 15.99 -45.38 -46.96
CA LYS A 583 15.30 -46.67 -47.23
C LYS A 583 16.02 -47.60 -48.22
N ARG A 584 16.99 -47.11 -49.01
CA ARG A 584 17.69 -47.89 -50.05
C ARG A 584 18.97 -48.59 -49.59
N GLY A 585 19.43 -48.38 -48.35
CA GLY A 585 20.66 -49.01 -47.85
C GLY A 585 20.88 -49.00 -46.34
N ALA A 586 19.91 -48.54 -45.53
CA ALA A 586 20.08 -48.45 -44.08
C ALA A 586 19.30 -49.53 -43.31
N THR A 587 19.85 -49.98 -42.19
CA THR A 587 19.10 -50.69 -41.14
C THR A 587 18.00 -49.77 -40.57
N PRO A 588 16.91 -50.33 -40.02
CA PRO A 588 15.82 -49.55 -39.42
C PRO A 588 16.30 -48.44 -38.46
N ASP A 589 17.42 -48.67 -37.76
CA ASP A 589 18.00 -47.78 -36.77
C ASP A 589 18.43 -46.39 -37.32
N VAL A 590 18.81 -46.26 -38.60
CA VAL A 590 19.33 -44.99 -39.13
C VAL A 590 18.25 -43.92 -39.24
N LEU A 591 16.98 -44.32 -39.40
CA LEU A 591 15.85 -43.38 -39.45
C LEU A 591 15.71 -42.61 -38.13
N GLU A 592 15.93 -43.29 -37.01
CA GLU A 592 15.74 -42.75 -35.65
C GLU A 592 17.03 -42.17 -35.05
N THR A 593 18.21 -42.57 -35.56
CA THR A 593 19.52 -42.20 -35.00
C THR A 593 20.29 -41.15 -35.81
N THR A 594 19.67 -40.57 -36.85
CA THR A 594 20.27 -39.48 -37.63
C THR A 594 19.38 -38.25 -37.72
N ALA A 595 19.99 -37.08 -37.88
CA ALA A 595 19.28 -35.84 -38.16
C ALA A 595 18.74 -35.86 -39.60
N ASN A 596 17.43 -35.99 -39.74
CA ASN A 596 16.71 -36.13 -41.02
C ASN A 596 15.28 -35.56 -40.88
N THR A 597 14.50 -35.49 -41.96
CA THR A 597 13.15 -34.90 -41.91
C THR A 597 12.20 -35.65 -40.97
N HIS A 598 12.39 -36.95 -40.72
CA HIS A 598 11.58 -37.69 -39.75
C HIS A 598 11.90 -37.26 -38.31
N THR A 599 13.17 -37.25 -37.91
CA THR A 599 13.57 -36.82 -36.56
C THR A 599 13.32 -35.33 -36.33
N ALA A 600 13.48 -34.49 -37.36
CA ALA A 600 13.16 -33.06 -37.29
C ALA A 600 11.66 -32.81 -37.13
N TRP A 601 10.81 -33.60 -37.80
CA TRP A 601 9.37 -33.53 -37.62
C TRP A 601 8.95 -33.97 -36.21
N LEU A 602 9.54 -35.06 -35.69
CA LEU A 602 9.32 -35.49 -34.30
C LEU A 602 9.74 -34.40 -33.32
N LEU A 603 10.89 -33.76 -33.52
CA LEU A 603 11.33 -32.64 -32.69
C LEU A 603 10.30 -31.49 -32.71
N ALA A 604 9.81 -31.08 -33.88
CA ALA A 604 8.80 -30.03 -33.99
C ALA A 604 7.49 -30.38 -33.27
N LEU A 605 7.06 -31.64 -33.33
CA LEU A 605 5.89 -32.11 -32.57
C LEU A 605 6.14 -32.05 -31.06
N ARG A 606 7.31 -32.48 -30.57
CA ARG A 606 7.64 -32.42 -29.14
C ARG A 606 7.81 -31.01 -28.61
N LEU A 607 8.34 -30.09 -29.41
CA LEU A 607 8.39 -28.67 -29.08
C LEU A 607 6.99 -28.06 -28.97
N LYS A 608 6.05 -28.50 -29.81
CA LYS A 608 4.64 -28.10 -29.70
C LYS A 608 3.95 -28.69 -28.47
N ASP A 609 4.22 -29.95 -28.15
CA ASP A 609 3.71 -30.59 -26.92
C ASP A 609 4.23 -29.83 -25.68
N LEU A 610 5.53 -29.50 -25.68
CA LEU A 610 6.16 -28.67 -24.66
C LEU A 610 5.51 -27.28 -24.56
N ASP A 611 5.32 -26.58 -25.66
CA ASP A 611 4.72 -25.23 -25.65
C ASP A 611 3.28 -25.23 -25.14
N THR A 612 2.51 -26.24 -25.54
CA THR A 612 1.14 -26.41 -25.06
C THR A 612 1.11 -26.67 -23.54
N ALA A 613 1.97 -27.57 -23.05
CA ALA A 613 2.03 -27.91 -21.63
C ALA A 613 2.56 -26.75 -20.77
N TYR A 614 3.66 -26.12 -21.19
CA TYR A 614 4.28 -24.98 -20.51
C TYR A 614 3.34 -23.78 -20.49
N GLY A 615 2.72 -23.45 -21.63
CA GLY A 615 1.75 -22.36 -21.75
C GLY A 615 0.46 -22.58 -20.94
N GLY A 616 0.09 -23.85 -20.69
CA GLY A 616 -1.03 -24.21 -19.82
C GLY A 616 -0.70 -24.41 -18.34
N GLY A 617 0.56 -24.17 -17.93
CA GLY A 617 1.01 -24.37 -16.54
C GLY A 617 1.12 -25.83 -16.07
N ASP A 618 1.06 -26.80 -17.00
CA ASP A 618 1.28 -28.22 -16.70
C ASP A 618 2.78 -28.54 -16.76
N PHE A 619 3.48 -28.14 -15.69
CA PHE A 619 4.93 -28.26 -15.60
C PHE A 619 5.43 -29.71 -15.54
N ASP A 620 4.59 -30.66 -15.13
CA ASP A 620 4.93 -32.08 -15.19
C ASP A 620 4.87 -32.61 -16.63
N ALA A 621 3.84 -32.26 -17.40
CA ALA A 621 3.77 -32.58 -18.81
C ALA A 621 4.86 -31.87 -19.62
N ALA A 622 5.20 -30.62 -19.29
CA ALA A 622 6.29 -29.89 -19.92
C ALA A 622 7.64 -30.57 -19.66
N ALA A 623 7.92 -31.00 -18.41
CA ALA A 623 9.11 -31.76 -18.08
C ALA A 623 9.18 -33.09 -18.85
N ALA A 624 8.06 -33.81 -18.96
CA ALA A 624 7.99 -35.03 -19.76
C ALA A 624 8.28 -34.77 -21.25
N ALA A 625 7.76 -33.69 -21.83
CA ALA A 625 8.04 -33.30 -23.21
C ALA A 625 9.52 -32.98 -23.43
N ILE A 626 10.19 -32.31 -22.47
CA ILE A 626 11.64 -32.08 -22.51
C ILE A 626 12.41 -33.42 -22.52
N GLN A 627 12.03 -34.37 -21.67
CA GLN A 627 12.67 -35.69 -21.64
C GLN A 627 12.48 -36.45 -22.97
N GLU A 628 11.32 -36.34 -23.63
CA GLU A 628 11.08 -36.93 -24.95
C GLU A 628 11.93 -36.27 -26.05
N ILE A 629 12.20 -34.96 -25.96
CA ILE A 629 13.17 -34.28 -26.84
C ILE A 629 14.56 -34.90 -26.66
N GLY A 630 14.98 -35.11 -25.41
CA GLY A 630 16.26 -35.75 -25.08
C GLY A 630 16.42 -37.16 -25.64
N LYS A 631 15.33 -37.94 -25.68
CA LYS A 631 15.31 -39.31 -26.23
C LYS A 631 15.56 -39.36 -27.74
N LEU A 632 15.31 -38.27 -28.48
CA LEU A 632 15.65 -38.21 -29.90
C LEU A 632 17.17 -38.34 -30.12
N GLY A 633 18.00 -37.83 -29.20
CA GLY A 633 19.46 -38.05 -29.15
C GLY A 633 20.29 -37.49 -30.31
N VAL A 634 19.64 -37.07 -31.42
CA VAL A 634 20.28 -36.60 -32.66
C VAL A 634 20.46 -35.09 -32.71
N PHE A 635 19.74 -34.34 -31.88
CA PHE A 635 19.83 -32.88 -31.74
C PHE A 635 20.49 -32.59 -30.38
N LYS A 636 21.70 -32.02 -30.41
CA LYS A 636 22.49 -31.70 -29.21
C LYS A 636 23.03 -30.29 -29.30
#